data_AF-A0A9N8HSQ3-F1
#
_entry.id   AF-A0A9N8HSQ3-F1
#
_cell.length_a   1.000
_cell.length_b   1.000
_cell.length_c   1.000
_cell.angle_alpha   90.00
_cell.angle_beta   90.00
_cell.angle_gamma   90.00
#
_symmetry.space_group_name_H-M   'P 1'
#
loop_
_entity.id
_entity.type
_entity.pdbx_description
1 polymer ?
#
loop_
_entity_poly.entity_id
_entity_poly.type
_entity_poly.pdbx_seq_one_letter_code
_entity_poly.pdbx_strand_id
1 'polypeptide(L)'
;MKATRRLLLHQYALACSSASPSFPLFPRNALARTHLIFGANTDVGKTVISAGLVQASLRQEQQQQHTVVHYIKPLQCGGSDEKFVTKHCGGDLHGRRLQPQTLFNWETPASPHVACIKENMPQSDDTVLSALQSALAQIAESSQEEPTATWIETAGGVLSPSSASPENNSDYHAFSTANGRSSTGNSEPNNKWGWLTQGSLYQPLAQMAPVILCGDGRLGGISATLSSLESLIVRGYNVVGIVMLETGYDNVSALREYAGRNVKLQSSQGHILFQDPSQSIISLPQLPPEPEPLHDWYASPEVVQTLNDFNSFLSDSWDAEAATS
;
A
#
# COMPACT_ATOMS: atom_id res chain seq x y z
N MET A 1 -7.94 27.41 -12.09
CA MET A 1 -7.93 25.97 -11.77
C MET A 1 -6.61 25.47 -11.16
N LYS A 2 -5.43 25.70 -11.75
CA LYS A 2 -4.13 25.27 -11.15
C LYS A 2 -3.84 25.86 -9.76
N ALA A 3 -4.18 27.13 -9.52
CA ALA A 3 -3.96 27.80 -8.24
C ALA A 3 -4.86 27.27 -7.11
N THR A 4 -6.12 26.94 -7.41
CA THR A 4 -7.11 26.48 -6.42
C THR A 4 -6.85 25.04 -5.95
N ARG A 5 -6.39 24.16 -6.85
CA ARG A 5 -5.96 22.79 -6.49
C ARG A 5 -4.72 22.83 -5.59
N ARG A 6 -3.76 23.72 -5.89
CA ARG A 6 -2.60 23.98 -5.02
C ARG A 6 -3.01 24.46 -3.62
N LEU A 7 -4.03 25.31 -3.51
CA LEU A 7 -4.49 25.86 -2.23
C LEU A 7 -5.11 24.79 -1.31
N LEU A 8 -5.96 23.91 -1.86
CA LEU A 8 -6.58 22.78 -1.12
C LEU A 8 -5.55 21.73 -0.69
N LEU A 9 -4.62 21.40 -1.60
CA LEU A 9 -3.49 20.50 -1.29
C LEU A 9 -2.57 21.09 -0.22
N HIS A 10 -2.32 22.40 -0.28
CA HIS A 10 -1.49 23.09 0.69
C HIS A 10 -2.16 23.18 2.06
N GLN A 11 -3.48 23.42 2.14
CA GLN A 11 -4.18 23.43 3.43
C GLN A 11 -4.24 22.04 4.10
N TYR A 12 -4.45 20.96 3.33
CA TYR A 12 -4.40 19.60 3.85
C TYR A 12 -2.98 19.21 4.30
N ALA A 13 -1.96 19.52 3.48
CA ALA A 13 -0.56 19.25 3.81
C ALA A 13 -0.07 20.08 5.01
N LEU A 14 -0.49 21.35 5.12
CA LEU A 14 -0.14 22.23 6.24
C LEU A 14 -0.81 21.79 7.55
N ALA A 15 -2.05 21.27 7.50
CA ALA A 15 -2.75 20.77 8.68
C ALA A 15 -2.14 19.48 9.24
N CYS A 16 -1.59 18.60 8.39
CA CYS A 16 -0.84 17.41 8.82
C CYS A 16 0.63 17.71 9.17
N SER A 17 1.20 18.78 8.61
CA SER A 17 2.60 19.17 8.76
C SER A 17 2.96 19.75 10.13
N SER A 18 2.02 20.33 10.88
CA SER A 18 2.34 21.00 12.15
C SER A 18 2.67 20.04 13.31
N ALA A 19 2.50 18.73 13.11
CA ALA A 19 2.80 17.68 14.09
C ALA A 19 3.49 16.45 13.49
N SER A 20 3.94 16.50 12.23
CA SER A 20 4.63 15.34 11.64
C SER A 20 6.00 15.19 12.29
N PRO A 21 6.35 14.05 12.92
CA PRO A 21 7.73 13.78 13.26
C PRO A 21 8.57 13.93 11.99
N SER A 22 9.75 14.54 12.12
CA SER A 22 10.71 14.60 11.02
C SER A 22 11.11 13.17 10.69
N PHE A 23 10.44 12.56 9.71
CA PHE A 23 10.87 11.29 9.15
C PHE A 23 12.29 11.49 8.64
N PRO A 24 13.31 10.82 9.22
CA PRO A 24 14.61 10.80 8.59
C PRO A 24 14.37 10.25 7.18
N LEU A 25 14.81 11.01 6.19
CA LEU A 25 14.77 10.56 4.82
C LEU A 25 15.64 9.31 4.75
N PHE A 26 15.07 8.12 4.59
CA PHE A 26 15.86 7.00 4.11
C PHE A 26 16.24 7.36 2.68
N PRO A 27 17.54 7.51 2.37
CA PRO A 27 17.94 7.89 1.03
C PRO A 27 17.39 6.86 0.06
N ARG A 28 16.75 7.32 -1.03
CA ARG A 28 16.41 6.42 -2.13
C ARG A 28 17.70 5.78 -2.60
N ASN A 29 17.81 4.48 -2.40
CA ASN A 29 18.92 3.68 -2.83
C ASN A 29 18.44 2.79 -3.98
N ALA A 30 19.19 2.75 -5.09
CA ALA A 30 18.88 1.85 -6.20
C ALA A 30 18.85 0.37 -5.75
N LEU A 31 19.64 0.03 -4.72
CA LEU A 31 19.67 -1.30 -4.11
C LEU A 31 18.57 -1.54 -3.07
N ALA A 32 17.76 -0.54 -2.69
CA ALA A 32 16.72 -0.72 -1.67
C ALA A 32 15.37 -0.13 -2.12
N ARG A 33 14.65 -0.91 -2.93
CA ARG A 33 13.35 -0.50 -3.48
C ARG A 33 12.27 -0.63 -2.41
N THR A 34 11.42 0.38 -2.26
CA THR A 34 10.29 0.34 -1.32
C THR A 34 9.01 0.81 -1.98
N HIS A 35 7.96 -0.01 -1.90
CA HIS A 35 6.65 0.30 -2.47
C HIS A 35 5.53 0.14 -1.44
N LEU A 36 4.52 1.00 -1.55
CA LEU A 36 3.27 0.88 -0.82
C LEU A 36 2.22 0.16 -1.68
N ILE A 37 1.47 -0.76 -1.09
CA ILE A 37 0.37 -1.46 -1.74
C ILE A 37 -0.95 -1.02 -1.09
N PHE A 38 -1.73 -0.25 -1.84
CA PHE A 38 -3.06 0.21 -1.46
C PHE A 38 -4.14 -0.60 -2.17
N GLY A 39 -5.30 -0.74 -1.53
CA GLY A 39 -6.49 -1.34 -2.16
C GLY A 39 -7.48 -0.28 -2.60
N ALA A 40 -8.13 -0.49 -3.75
CA ALA A 40 -9.29 0.30 -4.13
C ALA A 40 -10.45 0.09 -3.16
N ASN A 41 -10.54 -1.11 -2.56
CA ASN A 41 -11.50 -1.47 -1.54
C ASN A 41 -10.93 -2.61 -0.65
N THR A 42 -11.71 -3.06 0.32
CA THR A 42 -11.51 -4.38 0.96
C THR A 42 -11.80 -5.50 -0.06
N ASP A 43 -11.14 -6.64 0.12
CA ASP A 43 -11.40 -7.86 -0.66
C ASP A 43 -11.24 -7.68 -2.18
N VAL A 44 -10.24 -6.89 -2.58
CA VAL A 44 -9.80 -6.75 -3.99
C VAL A 44 -8.61 -7.65 -4.31
N GLY A 45 -8.23 -8.54 -3.38
CA GLY A 45 -7.09 -9.44 -3.55
C GLY A 45 -5.71 -8.83 -3.30
N LYS A 46 -5.60 -7.76 -2.48
CA LYS A 46 -4.31 -7.14 -2.12
C LYS A 46 -3.26 -8.18 -1.73
N THR A 47 -3.56 -9.06 -0.79
CA THR A 47 -2.60 -10.05 -0.26
C THR A 47 -2.17 -11.08 -1.29
N VAL A 48 -3.06 -11.44 -2.22
CA VAL A 48 -2.72 -12.27 -3.38
C VAL A 48 -1.73 -11.52 -4.29
N ILE A 49 -2.04 -10.27 -4.61
CA ILE A 49 -1.19 -9.42 -5.46
C ILE A 49 0.18 -9.20 -4.80
N SER A 50 0.22 -8.88 -3.50
CA SER A 50 1.46 -8.73 -2.72
C SER A 50 2.31 -9.99 -2.75
N ALA A 51 1.70 -11.17 -2.55
CA ALA A 51 2.43 -12.44 -2.66
C ALA A 51 2.98 -12.68 -4.08
N GLY A 52 2.23 -12.31 -5.12
CA GLY A 52 2.71 -12.35 -6.50
C GLY A 52 3.92 -11.45 -6.76
N LEU A 53 3.87 -10.21 -6.27
CA LEU A 53 4.99 -9.25 -6.36
C LEU A 53 6.21 -9.73 -5.56
N VAL A 54 5.99 -10.32 -4.39
CA VAL A 54 7.03 -10.96 -3.58
C VAL A 54 7.69 -12.11 -4.36
N GLN A 55 6.91 -13.00 -5.00
CA GLN A 55 7.47 -14.07 -5.82
C GLN A 55 8.27 -13.54 -7.02
N ALA A 56 7.75 -12.54 -7.74
CA ALA A 56 8.46 -11.92 -8.85
C ALA A 56 9.78 -11.28 -8.38
N SER A 57 9.80 -10.67 -7.20
CA SER A 57 11.00 -10.09 -6.59
C SER A 57 12.02 -11.17 -6.18
N LEU A 58 11.55 -12.29 -5.62
CA LEU A 58 12.41 -13.42 -5.24
C LEU A 58 13.05 -14.10 -6.45
N ARG A 59 12.41 -14.06 -7.62
CA ARG A 59 12.95 -14.57 -8.89
C ARG A 59 13.94 -13.62 -9.55
N GLN A 60 13.95 -12.33 -9.17
CA GLN A 60 14.89 -11.37 -9.75
C GLN A 60 16.32 -11.58 -9.23
N GLU A 61 17.25 -11.48 -10.17
CA GLU A 61 18.68 -11.35 -9.92
C GLU A 61 19.10 -9.94 -10.34
N GLN A 62 19.68 -9.18 -9.42
CA GLN A 62 20.27 -7.88 -9.71
C GLN A 62 21.78 -8.00 -9.52
N GLN A 63 22.55 -7.62 -10.54
CA GLN A 63 24.02 -7.61 -10.49
C GLN A 63 24.65 -8.95 -10.05
N GLN A 64 24.09 -10.08 -10.49
CA GLN A 64 24.52 -11.44 -10.10
C GLN A 64 24.30 -11.77 -8.60
N GLN A 65 23.54 -10.94 -7.89
CA GLN A 65 23.10 -11.18 -6.52
C GLN A 65 21.59 -11.41 -6.48
N HIS A 66 21.17 -12.26 -5.56
CA HIS A 66 19.76 -12.52 -5.31
C HIS A 66 19.16 -11.41 -4.46
N THR A 67 17.96 -10.95 -4.80
CA THR A 67 17.24 -9.95 -3.99
C THR A 67 16.71 -10.56 -2.69
N VAL A 68 16.92 -9.87 -1.57
CA VAL A 68 16.23 -10.11 -0.30
C VAL A 68 14.90 -9.34 -0.30
N VAL A 69 13.81 -10.02 0.02
CA VAL A 69 12.46 -9.48 -0.15
C VAL A 69 11.79 -9.33 1.21
N HIS A 70 11.42 -8.09 1.54
CA HIS A 70 10.71 -7.76 2.75
C HIS A 70 9.23 -7.56 2.44
N TYR A 71 8.36 -8.19 3.24
CA TYR A 71 6.93 -7.95 3.21
C TYR A 71 6.53 -7.38 4.56
N ILE A 72 5.99 -6.16 4.60
CA ILE A 72 5.57 -5.53 5.84
C ILE A 72 4.07 -5.30 5.81
N LYS A 73 3.36 -5.80 6.81
CA LYS A 73 1.94 -5.50 7.07
C LYS A 73 1.86 -4.68 8.36
N PRO A 74 1.80 -3.33 8.29
CA PRO A 74 1.84 -2.55 9.52
C PRO A 74 0.62 -2.83 10.42
N LEU A 75 -0.57 -2.96 9.83
CA LEU A 75 -1.82 -3.17 10.56
C LEU A 75 -2.52 -4.45 10.04
N GLN A 76 -2.67 -5.47 10.89
CA GLN A 76 -3.38 -6.72 10.61
C GLN A 76 -4.60 -6.86 11.53
N CYS A 77 -5.75 -7.23 10.96
CA CYS A 77 -6.96 -7.50 11.75
C CYS A 77 -7.63 -8.77 11.26
N GLY A 78 -7.71 -9.78 12.13
CA GLY A 78 -8.22 -11.10 11.77
C GLY A 78 -7.30 -11.83 10.79
N GLY A 79 -6.98 -13.09 11.08
CA GLY A 79 -6.11 -13.89 10.21
C GLY A 79 -4.65 -13.46 10.25
N SER A 80 -3.91 -13.74 9.17
CA SER A 80 -2.48 -13.45 9.07
C SER A 80 -2.03 -13.43 7.62
N ASP A 81 -1.86 -12.22 7.08
CA ASP A 81 -1.40 -12.00 5.71
C ASP A 81 0.07 -12.43 5.56
N GLU A 82 0.88 -12.25 6.61
CA GLU A 82 2.25 -12.76 6.71
C GLU A 82 2.33 -14.28 6.52
N LYS A 83 1.43 -15.05 7.16
CA LYS A 83 1.37 -16.51 6.97
C LYS A 83 0.96 -16.86 5.54
N PHE A 84 0.03 -16.10 4.95
CA PHE A 84 -0.36 -16.28 3.56
C PHE A 84 0.83 -16.07 2.62
N VAL A 85 1.54 -14.95 2.75
CA VAL A 85 2.73 -14.64 1.93
C VAL A 85 3.81 -15.69 2.12
N THR A 86 4.12 -16.06 3.37
CA THR A 86 5.09 -17.13 3.68
C THR A 86 4.73 -18.44 3.01
N LYS A 87 3.47 -18.87 3.12
CA LYS A 87 2.98 -20.12 2.52
C LYS A 87 3.12 -20.13 1.00
N HIS A 88 2.83 -19.00 0.35
CA HIS A 88 2.80 -18.92 -1.11
C HIS A 88 4.13 -18.53 -1.75
N CYS A 89 5.10 -18.03 -0.97
CA CYS A 89 6.37 -17.53 -1.50
C CYS A 89 7.61 -18.22 -0.90
N GLY A 90 7.50 -18.80 0.29
CA GLY A 90 8.60 -19.23 1.15
C GLY A 90 9.08 -20.67 0.98
N GLY A 91 8.98 -21.26 -0.23
CA GLY A 91 9.56 -22.59 -0.49
C GLY A 91 11.06 -22.66 -0.15
N ASP A 92 11.63 -23.87 -0.01
CA ASP A 92 12.94 -24.13 0.61
C ASP A 92 14.11 -23.24 0.13
N LEU A 93 14.10 -22.82 -1.14
CA LEU A 93 15.13 -21.93 -1.72
C LEU A 93 14.90 -20.43 -1.44
N HIS A 94 13.67 -20.03 -1.17
CA HIS A 94 13.26 -18.63 -0.96
C HIS A 94 13.07 -18.27 0.51
N GLY A 95 12.86 -19.26 1.38
CA GLY A 95 12.61 -19.04 2.81
C GLY A 95 13.70 -18.26 3.53
N ARG A 96 14.95 -18.31 3.06
CA ARG A 96 16.07 -17.51 3.63
C ARG A 96 16.09 -16.05 3.15
N ARG A 97 15.47 -15.76 2.00
CA ARG A 97 15.46 -14.42 1.37
C ARG A 97 14.17 -13.66 1.61
N LEU A 98 13.10 -14.32 2.04
CA LEU A 98 11.83 -13.69 2.38
C LEU A 98 11.79 -13.34 3.87
N GLN A 99 11.56 -12.06 4.17
CA GLN A 99 11.46 -11.51 5.52
C GLN A 99 10.08 -10.86 5.70
N PRO A 100 9.04 -11.64 6.06
CA PRO A 100 7.71 -11.12 6.25
C PRO A 100 7.51 -10.66 7.71
N GLN A 101 6.83 -9.54 7.91
CA GLN A 101 6.68 -8.91 9.22
C GLN A 101 5.33 -8.21 9.37
N THR A 102 4.58 -8.60 10.39
CA THR A 102 3.40 -7.89 10.87
C THR A 102 3.79 -6.99 12.05
N LEU A 103 3.50 -5.68 12.00
CA LEU A 103 3.91 -4.75 13.07
C LEU A 103 2.89 -4.71 14.21
N PHE A 104 1.61 -4.61 13.88
CA PHE A 104 0.52 -4.60 14.84
C PHE A 104 -0.58 -5.55 14.37
N ASN A 105 -1.09 -6.36 15.29
CA ASN A 105 -2.09 -7.38 15.01
C ASN A 105 -3.19 -7.37 16.06
N TRP A 106 -4.43 -7.50 15.58
CA TRP A 106 -5.63 -7.69 16.38
C TRP A 106 -6.37 -8.95 15.91
N GLU A 107 -6.97 -9.68 16.85
CA GLU A 107 -7.68 -10.94 16.53
C GLU A 107 -9.04 -10.69 15.85
N THR A 108 -9.69 -9.58 16.17
CA THR A 108 -11.01 -9.23 15.69
C THR A 108 -10.98 -8.99 14.17
N PRO A 109 -11.81 -9.72 13.38
CA PRO A 109 -11.92 -9.50 11.94
C PRO A 109 -12.80 -8.27 11.65
N ALA A 110 -12.23 -7.08 11.85
CA ALA A 110 -12.84 -5.79 11.59
C ALA A 110 -11.79 -4.81 11.03
N SER A 111 -12.21 -3.59 10.66
CA SER A 111 -11.24 -2.52 10.35
C SER A 111 -10.38 -2.19 11.58
N PRO A 112 -9.11 -1.76 11.41
CA PRO A 112 -8.20 -1.52 12.53
C PRO A 112 -8.75 -0.66 13.66
N HIS A 113 -9.41 0.47 13.37
CA HIS A 113 -10.00 1.33 14.41
C HIS A 113 -11.06 0.61 15.28
N VAL A 114 -11.82 -0.32 14.71
CA VAL A 114 -12.83 -1.10 15.45
C VAL A 114 -12.16 -2.20 16.24
N ALA A 115 -11.19 -2.91 15.64
CA ALA A 115 -10.49 -4.00 16.29
C ALA A 115 -9.71 -3.50 17.51
N CYS A 116 -8.97 -2.40 17.38
CA CYS A 116 -8.20 -1.84 18.49
C CYS A 116 -9.08 -1.35 19.64
N ILE A 117 -10.25 -0.77 19.35
CA ILE A 117 -11.22 -0.36 20.36
C ILE A 117 -11.82 -1.57 21.08
N LYS A 118 -12.26 -2.59 20.32
CA LYS A 118 -12.88 -3.80 20.88
C LYS A 118 -11.92 -4.59 21.78
N GLU A 119 -10.66 -4.66 21.37
CA GLU A 119 -9.62 -5.37 22.12
C GLU A 119 -8.94 -4.50 23.18
N ASN A 120 -9.33 -3.23 23.29
CA ASN A 120 -8.72 -2.24 24.17
C ASN A 120 -7.18 -2.17 24.02
N MET A 121 -6.71 -2.21 22.77
CA MET A 121 -5.30 -2.19 22.38
C MET A 121 -5.05 -1.02 21.42
N PRO A 122 -5.01 0.23 21.93
CA PRO A 122 -4.84 1.42 21.08
C PRO A 122 -3.46 1.44 20.43
N GLN A 123 -3.40 1.97 19.22
CA GLN A 123 -2.15 2.27 18.52
C GLN A 123 -2.29 3.64 17.87
N SER A 124 -1.52 4.62 18.36
CA SER A 124 -1.51 5.99 17.83
C SER A 124 -0.79 6.06 16.49
N ASP A 125 -1.06 7.14 15.75
CA ASP A 125 -0.47 7.36 14.44
C ASP A 125 1.07 7.40 14.53
N ASP A 126 1.60 8.11 15.53
CA ASP A 126 3.04 8.18 15.80
C ASP A 126 3.64 6.82 16.14
N THR A 127 2.93 5.98 16.90
CA THR A 127 3.40 4.63 17.25
C THR A 127 3.50 3.75 16.01
N VAL A 128 2.48 3.77 15.15
CA VAL A 128 2.47 2.98 13.92
C VAL A 128 3.57 3.43 12.97
N LEU A 129 3.70 4.74 12.79
CA LEU A 129 4.70 5.34 11.91
C LEU A 129 6.12 5.11 12.41
N SER A 130 6.37 5.23 13.72
CA SER A 130 7.69 4.99 14.32
C SER A 130 8.13 3.54 14.20
N ALA A 131 7.20 2.58 14.38
CA ALA A 131 7.49 1.16 14.21
C ALA A 131 7.84 0.84 12.75
N LEU A 132 7.06 1.37 11.79
CA LEU A 132 7.34 1.20 10.36
C LEU A 132 8.69 1.83 9.97
N GLN A 133 8.95 3.05 10.45
CA GLN A 133 10.23 3.72 10.23
C GLN A 133 11.40 2.90 10.80
N SER A 134 11.26 2.33 11.99
CA SER A 134 12.30 1.50 12.60
C SER A 134 12.57 0.24 11.79
N ALA A 135 11.53 -0.41 11.26
CA ALA A 135 11.67 -1.56 10.37
C ALA A 135 12.41 -1.18 9.07
N LEU A 136 12.02 -0.05 8.44
CA LEU A 136 12.66 0.43 7.21
C LEU A 136 14.13 0.84 7.45
N ALA A 137 14.46 1.43 8.60
CA ALA A 137 15.83 1.74 8.99
C ALA A 137 16.70 0.49 9.05
N GLN A 138 16.21 -0.55 9.73
CA GLN A 138 16.93 -1.82 9.88
C GLN A 138 17.17 -2.48 8.53
N ILE A 139 16.18 -2.43 7.63
CA ILE A 139 16.34 -2.94 6.26
C ILE A 139 17.42 -2.15 5.52
N ALA A 140 17.37 -0.83 5.54
CA ALA A 140 18.33 0.04 4.86
C ALA A 140 19.76 -0.13 5.40
N GLU A 141 19.93 -0.33 6.71
CA GLU A 141 21.22 -0.62 7.34
C GLU A 141 21.77 -1.99 6.91
N SER A 142 20.91 -2.99 6.74
CA SER A 142 21.29 -4.32 6.27
C SER A 142 21.55 -4.40 4.76
N SER A 143 20.96 -3.51 3.97
CA SER A 143 20.99 -3.54 2.50
C SER A 143 22.22 -2.88 1.88
N GLN A 144 23.31 -2.67 2.62
CA GLN A 144 24.49 -1.97 2.10
C GLN A 144 25.24 -2.76 1.02
N GLU A 145 25.10 -4.09 0.99
CA GLU A 145 25.84 -4.97 0.07
C GLU A 145 24.93 -5.88 -0.79
N GLU A 146 23.62 -5.92 -0.52
CA GLU A 146 22.67 -6.81 -1.21
C GLU A 146 21.41 -6.04 -1.66
N PRO A 147 20.88 -6.32 -2.88
CA PRO A 147 19.63 -5.74 -3.34
C PRO A 147 18.44 -6.17 -2.47
N THR A 148 17.59 -5.21 -2.12
CA THR A 148 16.36 -5.42 -1.36
C THR A 148 15.13 -4.88 -2.08
N ALA A 149 14.01 -5.60 -1.93
CA ALA A 149 12.69 -5.15 -2.36
C ALA A 149 11.72 -5.22 -1.18
N THR A 150 11.18 -4.07 -0.78
CA THR A 150 10.25 -3.93 0.35
C THR A 150 8.85 -3.62 -0.15
N TRP A 151 7.90 -4.49 0.20
CA TRP A 151 6.48 -4.36 -0.10
C TRP A 151 5.70 -4.08 1.18
N ILE A 152 5.17 -2.87 1.31
CA ILE A 152 4.37 -2.44 2.48
C ILE A 152 2.90 -2.55 2.11
N GLU A 153 2.21 -3.58 2.63
CA GLU A 153 0.79 -3.78 2.40
C GLU A 153 -0.06 -3.02 3.42
N THR A 154 -0.96 -2.17 2.94
CA THR A 154 -1.92 -1.44 3.80
C THR A 154 -3.11 -2.31 4.20
N ALA A 155 -3.90 -1.87 5.19
CA ALA A 155 -5.13 -2.55 5.60
C ALA A 155 -6.37 -1.91 4.95
N GLY A 156 -7.27 -2.73 4.43
CA GLY A 156 -8.50 -2.24 3.77
C GLY A 156 -8.24 -1.49 2.46
N GLY A 157 -9.02 -0.46 2.18
CA GLY A 157 -8.83 0.45 1.04
C GLY A 157 -8.16 1.78 1.43
N VAL A 158 -7.90 2.63 0.44
CA VAL A 158 -7.24 3.96 0.63
C VAL A 158 -7.87 4.79 1.75
N LEU A 159 -9.20 4.82 1.80
CA LEU A 159 -9.96 5.61 2.77
C LEU A 159 -10.47 4.79 3.96
N SER A 160 -10.03 3.53 4.11
CA SER A 160 -10.37 2.75 5.30
C SER A 160 -9.75 3.40 6.55
N PRO A 161 -10.46 3.40 7.70
CA PRO A 161 -9.88 3.83 8.96
C PRO A 161 -8.62 3.03 9.32
N SER A 162 -7.60 3.75 9.78
CA SER A 162 -6.39 3.22 10.43
C SER A 162 -6.71 2.68 11.83
N SER A 163 -5.71 2.38 12.65
CA SER A 163 -5.87 2.19 14.10
C SER A 163 -6.38 3.46 14.77
N ALA A 164 -6.88 3.31 16.00
CA ALA A 164 -7.33 4.42 16.82
C ALA A 164 -6.61 4.44 18.16
N SER A 165 -6.47 5.62 18.73
CA SER A 165 -5.85 5.83 20.04
C SER A 165 -6.46 7.04 20.75
N PRO A 166 -6.55 7.05 22.09
CA PRO A 166 -6.84 8.27 22.85
C PRO A 166 -5.76 9.36 22.68
N GLU A 167 -4.54 9.00 22.27
CA GLU A 167 -3.45 9.95 21.99
C GLU A 167 -3.67 10.72 20.67
N ASN A 168 -4.44 10.16 19.75
CA ASN A 168 -4.80 10.81 18.49
C ASN A 168 -5.89 11.86 18.78
N ASN A 169 -5.51 13.09 19.12
CA ASN A 169 -6.44 14.10 19.62
C ASN A 169 -6.44 15.45 18.85
N SER A 170 -5.71 15.53 17.74
CA SER A 170 -5.69 16.71 16.86
C SER A 170 -7.02 16.91 16.09
N ASP A 171 -7.27 18.15 15.65
CA ASP A 171 -8.50 18.57 14.95
C ASP A 171 -8.82 17.83 13.64
N TYR A 172 -7.83 17.19 13.03
CA TYR A 172 -7.99 16.45 11.77
C TYR A 172 -8.33 14.96 11.96
N HIS A 173 -8.36 14.47 13.20
CA HIS A 173 -8.79 13.10 13.49
C HIS A 173 -10.31 12.98 13.48
N ALA A 174 -10.80 11.86 12.93
CA ALA A 174 -12.15 11.40 13.22
C ALA A 174 -12.16 10.67 14.57
N PHE A 175 -13.24 10.78 15.33
CA PHE A 175 -13.31 10.18 16.67
C PHE A 175 -14.37 9.09 16.76
N SER A 176 -13.99 7.97 17.36
CA SER A 176 -14.90 6.92 17.80
C SER A 176 -15.03 6.94 19.32
N THR A 177 -16.21 6.66 19.87
CA THR A 177 -16.32 6.40 21.31
C THR A 177 -15.77 5.02 21.61
N ALA A 178 -15.09 4.83 22.74
CA ALA A 178 -14.59 3.50 23.14
C ALA A 178 -15.69 2.42 23.28
N ASN A 179 -16.98 2.82 23.37
CA ASN A 179 -18.12 1.90 23.48
C ASN A 179 -18.86 1.66 22.14
N GLY A 180 -18.30 2.08 21.00
CA GLY A 180 -18.89 1.83 19.67
C GLY A 180 -20.22 2.55 19.36
N ARG A 181 -20.62 3.58 20.13
CA ARG A 181 -21.80 4.41 19.87
C ARG A 181 -21.39 5.79 19.36
N SER A 182 -21.88 6.18 18.19
CA SER A 182 -21.73 7.54 17.63
C SER A 182 -21.82 8.65 18.70
N SER A 183 -20.76 9.46 18.85
CA SER A 183 -20.76 10.63 19.74
C SER A 183 -21.44 11.83 19.07
N THR A 184 -22.75 11.73 18.82
CA THR A 184 -23.57 12.89 18.44
C THR A 184 -24.12 13.63 19.66
N GLY A 185 -23.39 13.63 20.77
CA GLY A 185 -23.78 14.31 22.01
C GLY A 185 -22.61 14.48 22.97
N ASN A 186 -22.76 15.40 23.92
CA ASN A 186 -21.82 15.80 24.98
C ASN A 186 -21.35 14.64 25.88
N SER A 187 -20.74 13.59 25.33
CA SER A 187 -20.08 12.53 26.08
C SER A 187 -18.73 13.02 26.57
N GLU A 188 -18.38 12.65 27.80
CA GLU A 188 -17.16 13.07 28.50
C GLU A 188 -15.90 13.03 27.60
N PRO A 189 -15.04 14.06 27.68
CA PRO A 189 -13.86 14.20 26.83
C PRO A 189 -12.85 13.05 26.95
N ASN A 190 -12.93 12.24 28.01
CA ASN A 190 -11.95 11.20 28.34
C ASN A 190 -12.20 9.83 27.70
N ASN A 191 -13.15 9.68 26.75
CA ASN A 191 -13.48 8.37 26.18
C ASN A 191 -13.60 8.33 24.64
N LYS A 192 -12.82 9.18 23.94
CA LYS A 192 -12.78 9.25 22.48
C LYS A 192 -11.42 8.81 21.96
N TRP A 193 -11.42 7.96 20.94
CA TRP A 193 -10.20 7.49 20.28
C TRP A 193 -10.19 8.04 18.87
N GLY A 194 -9.17 8.83 18.52
CA GLY A 194 -9.02 9.43 17.21
C GLY A 194 -8.37 8.48 16.21
N TRP A 195 -8.71 8.63 14.94
CA TRP A 195 -8.14 7.85 13.84
C TRP A 195 -8.11 8.66 12.53
N LEU A 196 -7.22 8.25 11.62
CA LEU A 196 -7.13 8.74 10.25
C LEU A 196 -7.47 7.66 9.23
N THR A 197 -7.70 8.05 7.98
CA THR A 197 -7.70 7.08 6.86
C THR A 197 -6.28 6.54 6.61
N GLN A 198 -6.15 5.32 6.12
CA GLN A 198 -4.86 4.71 5.75
C GLN A 198 -4.02 5.61 4.84
N GLY A 199 -4.64 6.22 3.82
CA GLY A 199 -3.96 7.17 2.94
C GLY A 199 -3.48 8.46 3.64
N SER A 200 -4.07 8.84 4.77
CA SER A 200 -3.59 9.98 5.56
C SER A 200 -2.51 9.56 6.54
N LEU A 201 -2.63 8.39 7.19
CA LEU A 201 -1.60 7.85 8.08
C LEU A 201 -0.25 7.76 7.37
N TYR A 202 -0.19 7.11 6.21
CA TYR A 202 1.08 6.90 5.50
C TYR A 202 1.50 8.06 4.60
N GLN A 203 0.86 9.23 4.70
CA GLN A 203 1.20 10.38 3.86
C GLN A 203 2.68 10.79 3.96
N PRO A 204 3.37 10.67 5.11
CA PRO A 204 4.80 10.95 5.19
C PRO A 204 5.68 10.11 4.24
N LEU A 205 5.22 8.93 3.83
CA LEU A 205 5.91 8.06 2.87
C LEU A 205 5.60 8.40 1.40
N ALA A 206 4.69 9.33 1.13
CA ALA A 206 4.14 9.57 -0.22
C ALA A 206 5.18 9.99 -1.26
N GLN A 207 6.29 10.60 -0.83
CA GLN A 207 7.39 10.99 -1.72
C GLN A 207 8.53 9.96 -1.76
N MET A 208 8.55 9.02 -0.81
CA MET A 208 9.62 8.04 -0.65
C MET A 208 9.29 6.72 -1.33
N ALA A 209 8.05 6.25 -1.15
CA ALA A 209 7.60 4.94 -1.60
C ALA A 209 6.49 5.11 -2.65
N PRO A 210 6.77 4.83 -3.93
CA PRO A 210 5.74 4.77 -4.95
C PRO A 210 4.65 3.75 -4.61
N VAL A 211 3.44 4.05 -5.06
CA VAL A 211 2.24 3.27 -4.74
C VAL A 211 1.87 2.37 -5.90
N ILE A 212 1.55 1.13 -5.57
CA ILE A 212 0.77 0.21 -6.39
C ILE A 212 -0.64 0.17 -5.83
N LEU A 213 -1.61 0.42 -6.70
CA LEU A 213 -3.03 0.35 -6.35
C LEU A 213 -3.61 -0.97 -6.85
N CYS A 214 -4.03 -1.84 -5.93
CA CYS A 214 -4.85 -3.00 -6.26
C CYS A 214 -6.27 -2.52 -6.61
N GLY A 215 -6.60 -2.52 -7.89
CA GLY A 215 -7.92 -2.15 -8.40
C GLY A 215 -8.98 -3.22 -8.13
N ASP A 216 -10.25 -2.84 -8.29
CA ASP A 216 -11.39 -3.76 -8.12
C ASP A 216 -11.83 -4.32 -9.48
N GLY A 217 -11.63 -5.63 -9.68
CA GLY A 217 -12.00 -6.34 -10.90
C GLY A 217 -13.50 -6.55 -11.11
N ARG A 218 -14.33 -6.34 -10.07
CA ARG A 218 -15.76 -6.65 -10.07
C ARG A 218 -16.59 -5.59 -10.81
N LEU A 219 -17.88 -5.88 -10.98
CA LEU A 219 -18.85 -4.89 -11.46
C LEU A 219 -18.85 -3.65 -10.56
N GLY A 220 -18.75 -2.46 -11.17
CA GLY A 220 -18.61 -1.18 -10.45
C GLY A 220 -17.16 -0.85 -10.03
N GLY A 221 -16.22 -1.78 -10.24
CA GLY A 221 -14.84 -1.68 -9.80
C GLY A 221 -14.02 -0.58 -10.47
N ILE A 222 -14.36 -0.19 -11.71
CA ILE A 222 -13.75 0.97 -12.40
C ILE A 222 -13.92 2.24 -11.54
N SER A 223 -15.15 2.55 -11.12
CA SER A 223 -15.44 3.76 -10.35
C SER A 223 -14.75 3.74 -8.98
N ALA A 224 -14.76 2.58 -8.31
CA ALA A 224 -14.07 2.41 -7.03
C ALA A 224 -12.56 2.61 -7.17
N THR A 225 -11.96 2.04 -8.22
CA THR A 225 -10.51 2.16 -8.50
C THR A 225 -10.12 3.60 -8.81
N LEU A 226 -10.87 4.29 -9.68
CA LEU A 226 -10.59 5.70 -10.02
C LEU A 226 -10.77 6.63 -8.82
N SER A 227 -11.78 6.39 -7.98
CA SER A 227 -11.99 7.19 -6.76
C SER A 227 -10.84 7.02 -5.76
N SER A 228 -10.33 5.80 -5.61
CA SER A 228 -9.16 5.50 -4.78
C SER A 228 -7.87 6.08 -5.37
N LEU A 229 -7.69 6.02 -6.69
CA LEU A 229 -6.57 6.64 -7.40
C LEU A 229 -6.54 8.16 -7.17
N GLU A 230 -7.65 8.87 -7.40
CA GLU A 230 -7.72 10.32 -7.18
C GLU A 230 -7.51 10.67 -5.69
N SER A 231 -7.99 9.81 -4.77
CA SER A 231 -7.76 9.99 -3.33
C SER A 231 -6.28 9.91 -2.94
N LEU A 232 -5.51 9.03 -3.59
CA LEU A 232 -4.06 8.92 -3.43
C LEU A 232 -3.34 10.12 -4.05
N ILE A 233 -3.69 10.50 -5.30
CA ILE A 233 -3.09 11.65 -6.00
C ILE A 233 -3.29 12.94 -5.19
N VAL A 234 -4.48 13.16 -4.65
CA VAL A 234 -4.79 14.35 -3.84
C VAL A 234 -4.03 14.34 -2.50
N ARG A 235 -3.61 13.18 -2.00
CA ARG A 235 -2.75 13.11 -0.80
C ARG A 235 -1.25 13.25 -1.13
N GLY A 236 -0.92 13.35 -2.41
CA GLY A 236 0.45 13.57 -2.88
C GLY A 236 1.24 12.29 -3.13
N TYR A 237 0.59 11.12 -3.16
CA TYR A 237 1.23 9.87 -3.54
C TYR A 237 1.57 9.85 -5.03
N ASN A 238 2.70 9.21 -5.34
CA ASN A 238 3.07 8.82 -6.68
C ASN A 238 2.55 7.40 -6.98
N VAL A 239 1.45 7.27 -7.73
CA VAL A 239 0.91 5.95 -8.10
C VAL A 239 1.56 5.50 -9.41
N VAL A 240 2.45 4.52 -9.31
CA VAL A 240 3.25 4.03 -10.45
C VAL A 240 2.60 2.87 -11.18
N GLY A 241 1.69 2.15 -10.52
CA GLY A 241 0.99 1.05 -11.17
C GLY A 241 -0.36 0.70 -10.56
N ILE A 242 -1.19 0.06 -11.37
CA ILE A 242 -2.47 -0.53 -10.97
C ILE A 242 -2.46 -2.01 -11.33
N VAL A 243 -2.81 -2.86 -10.36
CA VAL A 243 -2.93 -4.31 -10.57
C VAL A 243 -4.34 -4.73 -10.23
N MET A 244 -4.97 -5.56 -11.07
CA MET A 244 -6.32 -6.06 -10.85
C MET A 244 -6.34 -7.58 -10.95
N LEU A 245 -7.23 -8.23 -10.21
CA LEU A 245 -7.63 -9.61 -10.49
C LEU A 245 -8.84 -9.56 -11.42
N GLU A 246 -8.77 -10.24 -12.56
CA GLU A 246 -9.85 -10.26 -13.54
C GLU A 246 -11.11 -10.95 -12.99
N THR A 247 -12.29 -10.43 -13.32
CA THR A 247 -13.57 -11.10 -13.00
C THR A 247 -14.57 -11.12 -14.16
N GLY A 248 -14.09 -10.90 -15.39
CA GLY A 248 -14.86 -11.03 -16.64
C GLY A 248 -15.47 -9.72 -17.14
N TYR A 249 -15.01 -8.56 -16.65
CA TYR A 249 -15.56 -7.25 -17.00
C TYR A 249 -14.60 -6.35 -17.80
N ASP A 250 -13.35 -6.79 -18.02
CA ASP A 250 -12.32 -6.02 -18.75
C ASP A 250 -12.13 -4.59 -18.19
N ASN A 251 -12.20 -4.47 -16.86
CA ASN A 251 -12.02 -3.18 -16.19
C ASN A 251 -10.64 -2.56 -16.49
N VAL A 252 -9.63 -3.40 -16.75
CA VAL A 252 -8.27 -2.97 -17.08
C VAL A 252 -8.23 -2.10 -18.34
N SER A 253 -9.02 -2.43 -19.38
CA SER A 253 -9.05 -1.67 -20.63
C SER A 253 -9.64 -0.27 -20.41
N ALA A 254 -10.73 -0.16 -19.64
CA ALA A 254 -11.31 1.14 -19.29
C ALA A 254 -10.34 2.03 -18.50
N LEU A 255 -9.54 1.45 -17.59
CA LEU A 255 -8.52 2.19 -16.85
C LEU A 255 -7.36 2.64 -17.74
N ARG A 256 -6.93 1.79 -18.69
CA ARG A 256 -5.91 2.14 -19.68
C ARG A 256 -6.38 3.27 -20.61
N GLU A 257 -7.63 3.24 -21.07
CA GLU A 257 -8.24 4.33 -21.84
C GLU A 257 -8.28 5.63 -21.04
N TYR A 258 -8.69 5.56 -19.77
CA TYR A 258 -8.71 6.72 -18.87
C TYR A 258 -7.31 7.31 -18.67
N ALA A 259 -6.28 6.47 -18.45
CA ALA A 259 -4.89 6.91 -18.34
C ALA A 259 -4.33 7.44 -19.67
N GLY A 260 -4.78 6.89 -20.79
CA GLY A 260 -4.36 7.22 -22.15
C GLY A 260 -4.82 8.58 -22.65
N ARG A 261 -5.82 9.20 -22.01
CA ARG A 261 -6.40 10.50 -22.40
C ARG A 261 -5.36 11.61 -22.63
N ASN A 262 -5.71 12.61 -23.44
CA ASN A 262 -4.83 13.75 -23.77
C ASN A 262 -4.44 14.57 -22.53
N VAL A 263 -5.35 14.69 -21.56
CA VAL A 263 -5.07 15.35 -20.28
C VAL A 263 -4.47 14.33 -19.31
N LYS A 264 -3.14 14.22 -19.33
CA LYS A 264 -2.42 13.22 -18.54
C LYS A 264 -2.65 13.40 -17.04
N LEU A 265 -2.78 12.27 -16.34
CA LEU A 265 -2.74 12.22 -14.88
C LEU A 265 -1.35 12.62 -14.40
N GLN A 266 -1.30 13.34 -13.30
CA GLN A 266 -0.05 13.83 -12.74
C GLN A 266 -0.02 13.63 -11.22
N SER A 267 1.16 13.29 -10.69
CA SER A 267 1.44 13.36 -9.26
C SER A 267 1.35 14.81 -8.76
N SER A 268 1.36 15.00 -7.44
CA SER A 268 1.46 16.35 -6.84
C SER A 268 2.73 17.10 -7.24
N GLN A 269 3.79 16.37 -7.61
CA GLN A 269 5.05 16.92 -8.12
C GLN A 269 5.02 17.23 -9.62
N GLY A 270 3.95 16.85 -10.33
CA GLY A 270 3.81 17.06 -11.76
C GLY A 270 4.35 15.93 -12.64
N HIS A 271 4.81 14.82 -12.05
CA HIS A 271 5.21 13.63 -12.80
C HIS A 271 4.01 13.03 -13.50
N ILE A 272 4.16 12.72 -14.79
CA ILE A 272 3.10 12.07 -15.57
C ILE A 272 2.95 10.63 -15.08
N LEU A 273 1.76 10.29 -14.61
CA LEU A 273 1.41 8.93 -14.21
C LEU A 273 1.04 8.10 -15.43
N PHE A 274 1.37 6.81 -15.39
CA PHE A 274 1.00 5.83 -16.42
C PHE A 274 1.42 6.26 -17.84
N GLN A 275 2.70 6.61 -18.03
CA GLN A 275 3.22 7.03 -19.35
C GLN A 275 2.97 5.97 -20.42
N ASP A 276 3.21 4.71 -20.06
CA ASP A 276 2.76 3.54 -20.80
C ASP A 276 1.71 2.78 -19.97
N PRO A 277 0.40 3.01 -20.23
CA PRO A 277 -0.68 2.31 -19.51
C PRO A 277 -0.64 0.78 -19.69
N SER A 278 -0.03 0.27 -20.76
CA SER A 278 0.01 -1.18 -20.99
C SER A 278 0.94 -1.91 -20.01
N GLN A 279 2.05 -1.27 -19.65
CA GLN A 279 3.02 -1.77 -18.67
C GLN A 279 2.66 -1.41 -17.23
N SER A 280 2.02 -0.26 -17.02
CA SER A 280 1.74 0.27 -15.68
C SER A 280 0.36 -0.10 -15.12
N ILE A 281 -0.57 -0.54 -15.96
CA ILE A 281 -1.90 -1.00 -15.55
C ILE A 281 -2.05 -2.43 -16.07
N ILE A 282 -1.97 -3.41 -15.16
CA ILE A 282 -2.01 -4.83 -15.51
C ILE A 282 -3.24 -5.52 -14.89
N SER A 283 -3.64 -6.62 -15.53
CA SER A 283 -4.66 -7.55 -15.01
C SER A 283 -4.02 -8.91 -14.85
N LEU A 284 -4.28 -9.57 -13.73
CA LEU A 284 -3.96 -10.96 -13.49
C LEU A 284 -5.21 -11.81 -13.75
N PRO A 285 -5.06 -13.06 -14.20
CA PRO A 285 -6.18 -13.98 -14.42
C PRO A 285 -7.08 -14.11 -13.19
N GLN A 286 -8.33 -14.51 -13.42
CA GLN A 286 -9.26 -14.82 -12.34
C GLN A 286 -8.64 -15.87 -11.40
N LEU A 287 -8.89 -15.71 -10.10
CA LEU A 287 -8.51 -16.73 -9.13
C LEU A 287 -9.27 -18.03 -9.38
N PRO A 288 -8.63 -19.19 -9.14
CA PRO A 288 -9.35 -20.46 -9.19
C PRO A 288 -10.45 -20.49 -8.11
N PRO A 289 -11.55 -21.23 -8.32
CA PRO A 289 -12.63 -21.33 -7.34
C PRO A 289 -12.15 -22.01 -6.06
N GLU A 290 -12.63 -21.57 -4.90
CA GLU A 290 -12.35 -22.28 -3.66
C GLU A 290 -12.91 -23.73 -3.72
N PRO A 291 -12.20 -24.74 -3.19
CA PRO A 291 -10.98 -24.67 -2.37
C PRO A 291 -9.67 -24.88 -3.15
N GLU A 292 -9.66 -24.66 -4.47
CA GLU A 292 -8.47 -24.94 -5.30
C GLU A 292 -7.25 -24.13 -4.82
N PRO A 293 -6.10 -24.79 -4.63
CA PRO A 293 -4.92 -24.14 -4.06
C PRO A 293 -4.25 -23.20 -5.08
N LEU A 294 -3.90 -21.99 -4.64
CA LEU A 294 -3.29 -20.96 -5.51
C LEU A 294 -1.89 -21.28 -6.05
N HIS A 295 -1.26 -22.38 -5.63
CA HIS A 295 0.10 -22.72 -6.06
C HIS A 295 0.23 -22.87 -7.59
N ASP A 296 -0.70 -23.59 -8.21
CA ASP A 296 -0.73 -23.77 -9.66
C ASP A 296 -1.06 -22.45 -10.38
N TRP A 297 -1.92 -21.62 -9.78
CA TRP A 297 -2.24 -20.30 -10.32
C TRP A 297 -0.99 -19.40 -10.36
N TYR A 298 -0.24 -19.30 -9.25
CA TYR A 298 1.02 -18.55 -9.21
C TYR A 298 2.12 -19.12 -10.10
N ALA A 299 2.08 -20.43 -10.38
CA ALA A 299 3.03 -21.12 -11.25
C ALA A 299 2.63 -21.05 -12.73
N SER A 300 1.42 -20.59 -13.05
CA SER A 300 0.95 -20.51 -14.43
C SER A 300 1.83 -19.55 -15.26
N PRO A 301 2.16 -19.88 -16.52
CA PRO A 301 3.02 -19.04 -17.35
C PRO A 301 2.51 -17.60 -17.48
N GLU A 302 1.18 -17.42 -17.57
CA GLU A 302 0.55 -16.12 -17.68
C GLU A 302 0.77 -15.25 -16.44
N VAL A 303 0.52 -15.79 -15.24
CA VAL A 303 0.74 -15.07 -13.98
C VAL A 303 2.21 -14.77 -13.76
N VAL A 304 3.09 -15.75 -13.99
CA VAL A 304 4.54 -15.61 -13.83
C VAL A 304 5.07 -14.51 -14.74
N GLN A 305 4.75 -14.55 -16.04
CA GLN A 305 5.23 -13.58 -17.01
C GLN A 305 4.70 -12.18 -16.68
N THR A 306 3.40 -12.04 -16.42
CA THR A 306 2.78 -10.75 -16.13
C THR A 306 3.38 -10.08 -14.89
N LEU A 307 3.58 -10.84 -13.80
CA LEU A 307 4.18 -10.30 -12.57
C LEU A 307 5.67 -10.00 -12.72
N ASN A 308 6.42 -10.81 -13.47
CA ASN A 308 7.84 -10.57 -13.71
C ASN A 308 8.06 -9.31 -14.58
N ASP A 309 7.26 -9.14 -15.63
CA ASP A 309 7.31 -7.95 -16.50
C ASP A 309 6.93 -6.70 -15.71
N PHE A 310 5.86 -6.78 -14.92
CA PHE A 310 5.42 -5.67 -14.07
C PHE A 310 6.45 -5.32 -13.00
N ASN A 311 7.06 -6.31 -12.33
CA ASN A 311 8.11 -6.05 -11.34
C ASN A 311 9.37 -5.46 -11.99
N SER A 312 9.71 -5.86 -13.22
CA SER A 312 10.81 -5.24 -13.99
C SER A 312 10.51 -3.79 -14.32
N PHE A 313 9.29 -3.49 -14.80
CA PHE A 313 8.81 -2.12 -15.02
C PHE A 313 8.90 -1.26 -13.73
N LEU A 314 8.54 -1.81 -12.57
CA LEU A 314 8.64 -1.12 -11.29
C LEU A 314 10.10 -0.88 -10.87
N SER A 315 11.02 -1.82 -11.14
CA SER A 315 12.46 -1.63 -10.93
C SER A 315 12.99 -0.49 -11.79
N ASP A 316 12.69 -0.50 -13.09
CA ASP A 316 13.16 0.54 -14.03
C ASP A 316 12.61 1.92 -13.64
N SER A 317 11.33 1.97 -13.22
CA SER A 317 10.69 3.21 -12.75
C SER A 317 11.35 3.74 -11.47
N TRP A 318 11.73 2.85 -10.55
CA TRP A 318 12.44 3.23 -9.32
C TRP A 318 13.83 3.81 -9.63
N ASP A 319 14.59 3.15 -10.50
CA ASP A 319 15.94 3.54 -10.88
C ASP A 319 15.96 4.87 -11.65
N ALA A 320 14.98 5.08 -12.54
CA ALA A 320 14.83 6.32 -13.28
C ALA A 320 14.57 7.52 -12.36
N GLU A 321 13.74 7.36 -11.32
CA GLU A 321 13.51 8.41 -10.34
C GLU A 321 14.75 8.65 -9.47
N ALA A 322 15.47 7.60 -9.05
CA ALA A 322 16.69 7.71 -8.26
C ALA A 322 17.83 8.42 -9.01
N ALA A 323 17.91 8.27 -10.33
CA ALA A 323 18.90 8.97 -11.16
C ALA A 323 18.64 10.49 -11.28
N THR A 324 17.44 10.96 -10.92
CA THR A 324 17.02 12.36 -11.02
C THR A 324 16.97 13.12 -9.69
N SER A 325 17.12 12.41 -8.57
CA SER A 325 17.11 12.93 -7.19
C SER A 325 18.50 13.20 -6.66
#